data_AF-A0A1Y0DAA4-F1
#
_entry.id   AF-A0A1Y0DAA4-F1
#
_cell.length_a   1.000
_cell.length_b   1.000
_cell.length_c   1.000
_cell.angle_alpha   90.00
_cell.angle_beta   90.00
_cell.angle_gamma   90.00
#
_symmetry.space_group_name_H-M   'P 1'
#
loop_
_entity.id
_entity.type
_entity.pdbx_description
1 polymer ?
#
loop_
_entity_poly.entity_id
_entity_poly.type
_entity_poly.pdbx_seq_one_letter_code
_entity_poly.pdbx_strand_id
1 'polypeptide(L)'
;MVMQIKIGLLAVAVLALVGCFDNSGEPQVSQNEEAGLVNSAVIADFQGCSNDWYQQVDSQVVTGDGQGHGPDLGSNEWRSVVEFKLGIRGDSALADLNREEWCHYIYAHYIQDSD
;
A
#
# COMPACT_ATOMS: atom_id res chain seq x y z
N MET A 1 -47.55 46.82 -18.82
CA MET A 1 -48.42 45.93 -18.01
C MET A 1 -47.52 44.89 -17.37
N VAL A 2 -47.40 44.68 -16.07
CA VAL A 2 -48.02 45.22 -14.84
C VAL A 2 -46.93 45.08 -13.76
N MET A 3 -46.77 46.11 -12.92
CA MET A 3 -45.98 46.06 -11.69
C MET A 3 -46.93 45.75 -10.51
N GLN A 4 -46.65 44.72 -9.70
CA GLN A 4 -47.03 44.55 -8.29
C GLN A 4 -46.04 43.56 -7.63
N ILE A 5 -45.10 43.95 -6.75
CA ILE A 5 -45.19 44.19 -5.28
C ILE A 5 -45.47 42.90 -4.49
N LYS A 6 -44.47 42.17 -3.95
CA LYS A 6 -43.63 42.29 -2.70
C LYS A 6 -44.17 41.40 -1.54
N ILE A 7 -43.22 40.96 -0.69
CA ILE A 7 -43.37 40.34 0.66
C ILE A 7 -43.66 38.83 0.58
N GLY A 8 -42.87 37.90 1.12
CA GLY A 8 -41.83 37.95 2.14
C GLY A 8 -42.03 36.73 3.03
N LEU A 9 -41.01 35.89 3.19
CA LEU A 9 -40.87 34.99 4.34
C LEU A 9 -39.44 34.48 4.39
N LEU A 10 -38.70 35.02 5.36
CA LEU A 10 -37.50 34.43 5.92
C LEU A 10 -37.81 32.99 6.33
N ALA A 11 -37.01 32.03 5.85
CA ALA A 11 -36.80 30.78 6.56
C ALA A 11 -35.30 30.50 6.55
N VAL A 12 -34.61 31.10 7.52
CA VAL A 12 -33.32 30.61 7.97
C VAL A 12 -33.60 29.27 8.65
N ALA A 13 -33.16 28.18 8.03
CA ALA A 13 -33.11 26.88 8.68
C ALA A 13 -31.70 26.32 8.51
N VAL A 14 -30.79 26.82 9.34
CA VAL A 14 -29.56 26.12 9.69
C VAL A 14 -29.99 24.94 10.55
N LEU A 15 -30.06 23.74 9.97
CA LEU A 15 -30.09 22.50 10.76
C LEU A 15 -28.71 21.85 10.69
N ALA A 16 -27.93 22.18 11.71
CA ALA A 16 -26.71 21.51 12.06
C ALA A 16 -27.03 20.23 12.85
N LEU A 17 -26.31 19.15 12.50
CA LEU A 17 -25.85 18.07 13.38
C LEU A 17 -26.88 17.08 13.94
N VAL A 18 -26.93 15.88 13.36
CA VAL A 18 -26.61 14.63 14.07
C VAL A 18 -25.92 13.68 13.09
N GLY A 19 -24.59 13.74 13.03
CA GLY A 19 -23.81 12.62 12.50
C GLY A 19 -23.75 11.55 13.60
N CYS A 20 -24.10 10.31 13.28
CA CYS A 20 -23.74 9.18 14.13
C CYS A 20 -22.22 9.01 14.04
N PHE A 21 -21.52 9.41 15.09
CA PHE A 21 -20.12 9.07 15.25
C PHE A 21 -20.06 7.73 15.99
N ASP A 22 -19.70 6.67 15.27
CA ASP A 22 -19.42 5.36 15.83
C ASP A 22 -18.16 5.45 16.69
N ASN A 23 -18.34 5.30 18.00
CA ASN A 23 -17.26 5.28 18.98
C ASN A 23 -16.66 3.87 19.03
N SER A 24 -15.69 3.60 18.14
CA SER A 24 -14.75 2.49 18.32
C SER A 24 -13.47 3.06 18.89
N GLY A 25 -13.17 2.73 20.14
CA GLY A 25 -12.06 3.30 20.88
C GLY A 25 -10.70 3.02 20.23
N GLU A 26 -9.89 4.07 20.14
CA GLU A 26 -8.46 3.97 19.85
C GLU A 26 -7.63 4.43 21.07
N PRO A 27 -6.52 3.74 21.38
CA PRO A 27 -5.68 4.06 22.51
C PRO A 27 -4.80 5.28 22.22
N GLN A 28 -4.74 6.20 23.18
CA GLN A 28 -3.90 7.39 23.14
C GLN A 28 -2.42 7.02 23.31
N VAL A 29 -1.59 7.27 22.29
CA VAL A 29 -0.13 7.26 22.41
C VAL A 29 0.37 8.70 22.58
N SER A 30 1.06 8.91 23.70
CA SER A 30 1.65 10.16 24.18
C SER A 30 2.71 10.72 23.23
N GLN A 31 2.64 12.03 23.00
CA GLN A 31 3.67 12.80 22.29
C GLN A 31 4.91 12.97 23.15
N ASN A 32 6.03 12.47 22.66
CA ASN A 32 7.36 12.83 23.15
C ASN A 32 8.18 13.30 21.93
N GLU A 33 8.39 14.61 21.81
CA GLU A 33 9.42 15.19 20.94
C GLU A 33 10.80 14.94 21.58
N GLU A 34 11.81 14.47 20.83
CA GLU A 34 13.20 14.99 20.87
C GLU A 34 14.04 14.36 19.72
N ALA A 35 14.36 15.21 18.73
CA ALA A 35 15.48 15.19 17.78
C ALA A 35 16.12 13.86 17.31
N GLY A 36 15.82 13.45 16.07
CA GLY A 36 16.70 12.55 15.31
C GLY A 36 16.08 11.87 14.09
N LEU A 37 16.48 12.31 12.89
CA LEU A 37 16.38 11.62 11.58
C LEU A 37 14.96 11.35 11.01
N VAL A 38 14.44 12.34 10.30
CA VAL A 38 13.40 12.17 9.28
C VAL A 38 13.85 11.20 8.19
N ASN A 39 13.50 9.91 8.31
CA ASN A 39 13.49 8.95 7.19
C ASN A 39 12.52 7.76 7.37
N SER A 40 11.60 7.81 8.34
CA SER A 40 10.73 6.66 8.67
C SER A 40 9.28 6.77 8.18
N ALA A 41 8.85 7.92 7.67
CA ALA A 41 7.45 8.11 7.25
C ALA A 41 7.15 7.60 5.83
N VAL A 42 8.15 7.47 4.96
CA VAL A 42 8.00 6.92 3.59
C VAL A 42 8.16 5.40 3.50
N ILE A 43 8.68 4.76 4.56
CA ILE A 43 8.77 3.28 4.68
C ILE A 43 7.49 2.70 5.30
N ALA A 44 6.63 3.55 5.90
CA ALA A 44 5.55 3.13 6.78
C ALA A 44 4.35 2.44 6.10
N ASP A 45 4.30 2.38 4.77
CA ASP A 45 3.21 1.71 4.03
C ASP A 45 3.70 0.66 3.01
N PHE A 46 4.97 0.22 3.11
CA PHE A 46 5.41 -0.92 2.32
C PHE A 46 4.86 -2.22 2.95
N GLN A 47 3.71 -2.70 2.46
CA GLN A 47 3.16 -4.03 2.79
C GLN A 47 3.88 -5.19 2.08
N GLY A 48 5.16 -5.00 1.74
CA GLY A 48 5.93 -6.03 1.06
C GLY A 48 6.28 -7.22 1.94
N CYS A 49 6.72 -8.29 1.30
CA CYS A 49 7.00 -9.58 1.94
C CYS A 49 5.81 -10.26 2.65
N SER A 50 4.59 -9.74 2.50
CA SER A 50 3.36 -10.45 2.87
C SER A 50 2.98 -11.51 1.83
N ASN A 51 2.11 -12.46 2.19
CA ASN A 51 1.60 -13.46 1.24
C ASN A 51 0.86 -12.82 0.06
N ASP A 52 0.09 -11.77 0.31
CA ASP A 52 -0.67 -11.06 -0.73
C ASP A 52 0.30 -10.36 -1.70
N TRP A 53 1.38 -9.77 -1.18
CA TRP A 53 2.44 -9.20 -2.01
C TRP A 53 3.14 -10.27 -2.84
N TYR A 54 3.44 -11.46 -2.29
CA TYR A 54 4.02 -12.55 -3.09
C TYR A 54 3.09 -13.00 -4.22
N GLN A 55 1.77 -13.05 -3.97
CA GLN A 55 0.78 -13.36 -5.01
C GLN A 55 0.73 -12.29 -6.09
N GLN A 56 0.81 -11.01 -5.70
CA GLN A 56 0.88 -9.90 -6.66
C GLN A 56 2.12 -10.01 -7.54
N VAL A 57 3.29 -10.24 -6.95
CA VAL A 57 4.54 -10.46 -7.71
C VAL A 57 4.38 -11.64 -8.66
N ASP A 58 3.84 -12.78 -8.21
CA ASP A 58 3.66 -13.96 -9.06
C ASP A 58 2.65 -13.74 -10.19
N SER A 59 1.62 -12.90 -9.97
CA SER A 59 0.65 -12.54 -11.01
C SER A 59 1.28 -11.73 -12.15
N GLN A 60 2.32 -10.95 -11.86
CA GLN A 60 3.06 -10.15 -12.85
C GLN A 60 4.25 -10.94 -13.42
N VAL A 61 4.88 -11.78 -12.60
CA VAL A 61 6.05 -12.59 -12.93
C VAL A 61 5.72 -14.07 -12.69
N VAL A 62 4.96 -14.66 -13.62
CA VAL A 62 4.47 -16.05 -13.50
C VAL A 62 5.62 -17.02 -13.22
N THR A 63 5.70 -17.58 -12.01
CA THR A 63 6.80 -18.51 -11.62
C THR A 63 6.48 -19.98 -11.82
N GLY A 64 5.19 -20.35 -11.93
CA GLY A 64 4.74 -21.72 -12.15
C GLY A 64 5.01 -22.27 -13.56
N ASP A 65 4.91 -23.59 -13.69
CA ASP A 65 5.08 -24.31 -14.96
C ASP A 65 3.79 -24.40 -15.82
N GLY A 66 2.67 -23.86 -15.31
CA GLY A 66 1.36 -23.93 -15.95
C GLY A 66 0.62 -25.27 -15.78
N GLN A 67 1.19 -26.23 -15.05
CA GLN A 67 0.60 -27.54 -14.76
C GLN A 67 0.18 -27.70 -13.29
N GLY A 68 0.20 -26.60 -12.52
CA GLY A 68 -0.07 -26.61 -11.09
C GLY A 68 1.17 -26.91 -10.23
N HIS A 69 2.36 -26.97 -10.82
CA HIS A 69 3.61 -27.02 -10.08
C HIS A 69 4.31 -25.65 -10.13
N GLY A 70 4.92 -25.27 -9.02
CA GLY A 70 5.67 -24.05 -8.89
C GLY A 70 6.40 -24.01 -7.56
N PRO A 71 7.37 -23.11 -7.41
CA PRO A 71 8.03 -22.91 -6.15
C PRO A 71 7.07 -22.32 -5.11
N ASP A 72 7.29 -22.60 -3.84
CA ASP A 72 6.50 -22.03 -2.75
C ASP A 72 6.69 -20.52 -2.68
N LEU A 73 5.60 -19.75 -2.71
CA LEU A 73 5.64 -18.28 -2.67
C LEU A 73 6.43 -17.77 -1.45
N GLY A 74 7.29 -16.77 -1.66
CA GLY A 74 8.14 -16.20 -0.60
C GLY A 74 9.33 -17.08 -0.18
N SER A 75 9.53 -18.25 -0.77
CA SER A 75 10.71 -19.09 -0.55
C SER A 75 11.94 -18.56 -1.30
N ASN A 76 13.13 -19.05 -0.95
CA ASN A 76 14.36 -18.71 -1.68
C ASN A 76 14.33 -19.22 -3.13
N GLU A 77 13.69 -20.36 -3.35
CA GLU A 77 13.55 -20.93 -4.69
C GLU A 77 12.66 -20.04 -5.57
N TRP A 78 11.52 -19.60 -5.03
CA TRP A 78 10.63 -18.65 -5.72
C TRP A 78 11.35 -17.34 -6.05
N ARG A 79 12.07 -16.74 -5.09
CA ARG A 79 12.86 -15.51 -5.32
C ARG A 79 13.88 -15.69 -6.46
N SER A 80 14.56 -16.82 -6.49
CA SER A 80 15.53 -17.17 -7.53
C SER A 80 14.90 -17.31 -8.93
N VAL A 81 13.64 -17.78 -9.00
CA VAL A 81 12.86 -17.83 -10.25
C VAL A 81 12.41 -16.43 -10.67
N VAL A 82 11.97 -15.59 -9.74
CA VAL A 82 11.63 -14.18 -9.99
C VAL A 82 12.85 -13.44 -10.57
N GLU A 83 14.01 -13.53 -9.92
CA GLU A 83 15.26 -12.93 -10.39
C GLU A 83 15.66 -13.43 -11.78
N PHE A 84 15.51 -14.73 -12.04
CA PHE A 84 15.80 -15.31 -13.35
C PHE A 84 14.88 -14.72 -14.44
N LYS A 85 13.58 -14.61 -14.16
CA LYS A 85 12.60 -14.09 -15.13
C LYS A 85 12.75 -12.59 -15.36
N LEU A 86 13.17 -11.84 -14.35
CA LEU A 86 13.50 -10.41 -14.46
C LEU A 86 14.89 -10.17 -15.08
N GLY A 87 15.71 -11.21 -15.27
CA GLY A 87 17.03 -11.09 -15.88
C GLY A 87 18.10 -10.50 -14.95
N ILE A 88 17.87 -10.51 -13.63
CA ILE A 88 18.74 -9.90 -12.61
C ILE A 88 19.46 -10.94 -11.74
N ARG A 89 19.24 -12.22 -12.01
CA ARG A 89 19.88 -13.30 -11.24
C ARG A 89 21.40 -13.24 -11.37
N GLY A 90 22.07 -13.29 -10.22
CA GLY A 90 23.53 -13.19 -10.15
C GLY A 90 24.06 -11.76 -10.06
N ASP A 91 23.18 -10.76 -9.99
CA ASP A 91 23.57 -9.41 -9.60
C ASP A 91 24.08 -9.42 -8.15
N SER A 92 25.33 -8.98 -7.96
CA SER A 92 25.97 -8.89 -6.65
C SER A 92 25.21 -7.96 -5.69
N ALA A 93 24.48 -6.98 -6.19
CA ALA A 93 23.66 -6.10 -5.37
C ALA A 93 22.50 -6.85 -4.67
N LEU A 94 22.07 -7.99 -5.21
CA LEU A 94 20.99 -8.81 -4.65
C LEU A 94 21.49 -9.88 -3.68
N ALA A 95 22.75 -10.29 -3.81
CA ALA A 95 23.32 -11.38 -3.03
C ALA A 95 23.34 -11.10 -1.52
N ASP A 96 23.46 -9.83 -1.15
CA ASP A 96 23.56 -9.39 0.24
C ASP A 96 22.21 -8.91 0.82
N LEU A 97 21.15 -8.85 0.01
CA LEU A 97 19.84 -8.39 0.48
C LEU A 97 19.19 -9.45 1.37
N ASN A 98 18.77 -9.04 2.55
CA ASN A 98 17.88 -9.86 3.36
C ASN A 98 16.48 -9.94 2.72
N ARG A 99 15.57 -10.71 3.35
CA ARG A 99 14.21 -10.91 2.83
C ARG A 99 13.48 -9.59 2.56
N GLU A 100 13.47 -8.67 3.53
CA GLU A 100 12.72 -7.41 3.46
C GLU A 100 13.33 -6.45 2.43
N GLU A 101 14.65 -6.34 2.43
CA GLU A 101 15.37 -5.52 1.45
C GLU A 101 15.14 -6.01 0.02
N TRP A 102 15.10 -7.33 -0.19
CA TRP A 102 14.77 -7.91 -1.48
C TRP A 102 13.34 -7.58 -1.92
N CYS A 103 12.35 -7.71 -1.03
CA CYS A 103 10.97 -7.36 -1.39
C CYS A 103 10.87 -5.89 -1.76
N HIS A 104 11.51 -5.01 -1.00
CA HIS A 104 11.52 -3.59 -1.28
C HIS A 104 12.18 -3.29 -2.62
N TYR A 105 13.32 -3.92 -2.92
CA TYR A 105 13.98 -3.79 -4.21
C TYR A 105 13.06 -4.20 -5.36
N ILE A 106 12.40 -5.36 -5.26
CA ILE A 106 11.49 -5.85 -6.30
C ILE A 106 10.31 -4.90 -6.50
N TYR A 107 9.70 -4.43 -5.40
CA TYR A 107 8.62 -3.45 -5.44
C TYR A 107 9.05 -2.14 -6.11
N ALA A 108 10.15 -1.54 -5.65
CA ALA A 108 10.60 -0.24 -6.13
C ALA A 108 10.98 -0.22 -7.62
N HIS A 109 11.34 -1.37 -8.20
CA HIS A 109 11.91 -1.45 -9.54
C HIS A 109 11.08 -2.20 -10.57
N TYR A 110 10.26 -3.18 -10.17
CA TYR A 110 9.66 -4.14 -11.11
C TYR A 110 8.14 -4.28 -10.97
N ILE A 111 7.58 -4.08 -9.79
CA ILE A 111 6.16 -4.24 -9.56
C ILE A 111 5.48 -2.89 -9.70
N GLN A 112 4.48 -2.82 -10.59
CA GLN A 112 3.61 -1.65 -10.68
C GLN A 112 2.39 -1.89 -9.80
N ASP A 113 1.92 -0.84 -9.15
CA ASP A 113 0.60 -0.84 -8.53
C ASP A 113 -0.44 -0.95 -9.65
N SER A 114 -1.31 -1.94 -9.57
CA SER A 114 -2.45 -2.06 -10.45
C SER A 114 -3.54 -1.13 -9.93
N ASP A 115 -3.62 0.07 -10.50
CA ASP A 115 -4.69 1.07 -10.28
C ASP A 115 -6.10 0.51 -10.48
#